data_AF-A0A7D7ZUJ0-F1
#
_entry.id   AF-A0A7D7ZUJ0-F1
#
_cell.length_a   1.000
_cell.length_b   1.000
_cell.length_c   1.000
_cell.angle_alpha   90.00
_cell.angle_beta   90.00
_cell.angle_gamma   90.00
#
_symmetry.space_group_name_H-M   'P 1'
#
loop_
_entity.id
_entity.type
_entity.pdbx_description
1 polymer ?
#
loop_
_entity_poly.entity_id
_entity_poly.type
_entity_poly.pdbx_seq_one_letter_code
_entity_poly.pdbx_strand_id
1 'polypeptide(L)'
;MKIKMRKILNFFDSALDIFRKKEYYNIDYDSLNNYFVEFTELQEENLLKIQSIIEDFQEAEKLNDEKASLCESSSNIHSKIDELMIEIKKIIHEDYRETYFESSKENWNFNYFLTNSSMIYDDVLLISNRIQDKDEQLGDMIYPILAIKKYMKKFYLWNLLDKTSKSENL
;
A
#
# COMPACT_ATOMS: atom_id res chain seq x y z
N MET A 1 13.03 24.33 33.70
CA MET A 1 12.72 24.69 32.29
C MET A 1 11.78 23.62 31.75
N LYS A 2 10.47 23.90 31.65
CA LYS A 2 9.48 22.93 31.15
C LYS A 2 9.52 22.93 29.62
N ILE A 3 10.01 21.85 29.02
CA ILE A 3 10.00 21.67 27.57
C ILE A 3 8.54 21.42 27.15
N LYS A 4 8.08 22.16 26.14
CA LYS A 4 6.74 22.12 25.55
C LYS A 4 6.44 20.72 24.99
N MET A 5 5.79 19.86 25.77
CA MET A 5 5.32 18.55 25.36
C MET A 5 3.80 18.58 25.09
N ARG A 6 3.36 19.49 24.20
CA ARG A 6 1.93 19.68 23.88
C ARG A 6 1.61 19.90 22.40
N LYS A 7 2.61 19.81 21.51
CA LYS A 7 2.42 19.91 20.06
C LYS A 7 2.65 18.60 19.29
N ILE A 8 3.38 17.65 19.89
CA ILE A 8 3.74 16.38 19.22
C ILE A 8 2.54 15.40 19.19
N LEU A 9 1.72 15.34 20.27
CA LEU A 9 0.53 14.48 20.30
C LEU A 9 -0.47 14.82 19.18
N ASN A 10 -0.83 16.10 19.04
CA ASN A 10 -1.88 16.50 18.10
C ASN A 10 -1.52 16.27 16.62
N PHE A 11 -0.22 16.22 16.28
CA PHE A 11 0.28 15.98 14.93
C PHE A 11 0.24 14.49 14.57
N PHE A 12 0.65 13.65 15.51
CA PHE A 12 0.52 12.20 15.34
C PHE A 12 -0.94 11.81 15.25
N ASP A 13 -1.82 12.44 16.02
CA ASP A 13 -3.26 12.20 15.98
C ASP A 13 -3.88 12.52 14.60
N SER A 14 -3.44 13.58 13.90
CA SER A 14 -3.98 13.93 12.57
C SER A 14 -3.50 12.98 11.46
N ALA A 15 -2.21 12.62 11.46
CA ALA A 15 -1.66 11.62 10.54
C ALA A 15 -2.24 10.22 10.83
N LEU A 16 -2.37 9.86 12.11
CA LEU A 16 -3.09 8.67 12.55
C LEU A 16 -4.53 8.71 12.08
N ASP A 17 -5.24 9.83 12.10
CA ASP A 17 -6.62 9.88 11.64
C ASP A 17 -6.76 9.62 10.13
N ILE A 18 -5.80 10.04 9.32
CA ILE A 18 -5.72 9.66 7.89
C ILE A 18 -5.46 8.15 7.76
N PHE A 19 -4.51 7.63 8.52
CA PHE A 19 -4.13 6.22 8.52
C PHE A 19 -5.11 5.29 9.25
N ARG A 20 -5.97 5.79 10.14
CA ARG A 20 -7.04 5.07 10.87
C ARG A 20 -8.29 4.94 10.01
N LYS A 21 -8.53 5.90 9.11
CA LYS A 21 -9.56 5.78 8.06
C LYS A 21 -9.22 4.71 7.04
N LYS A 22 -7.92 4.40 6.89
CA LYS A 22 -7.39 3.26 6.13
C LYS A 22 -7.12 2.13 7.15
N GLU A 23 -7.23 0.86 6.79
CA GLU A 23 -6.90 -0.20 7.76
C GLU A 23 -5.38 -0.23 7.95
N TYR A 24 -4.90 -0.04 9.19
CA TYR A 24 -3.47 -0.05 9.51
C TYR A 24 -3.06 -1.34 10.20
N TYR A 25 -1.84 -1.77 9.91
CA TYR A 25 -1.23 -2.93 10.54
C TYR A 25 0.09 -2.48 11.16
N ASN A 26 0.28 -2.76 12.45
CA ASN A 26 1.59 -2.61 13.08
C ASN A 26 2.39 -3.86 12.72
N ILE A 27 3.24 -3.77 11.70
CA ILE A 27 3.92 -4.94 11.13
C ILE A 27 5.40 -4.92 11.51
N ASP A 28 5.91 -6.07 11.93
CA ASP A 28 7.33 -6.34 12.10
C ASP A 28 8.02 -6.42 10.72
N TYR A 29 8.89 -5.46 10.42
CA TYR A 29 9.54 -5.28 9.11
C TYR A 29 10.39 -6.47 8.69
N ASP A 30 10.98 -7.21 9.63
CA ASP A 30 11.80 -8.38 9.32
C ASP A 30 10.97 -9.51 8.72
N SER A 31 9.64 -9.47 8.89
CA SER A 31 8.69 -10.41 8.27
C SER A 31 8.14 -9.97 6.91
N LEU A 32 8.34 -8.71 6.52
CA LEU A 32 7.82 -8.10 5.29
C LEU A 32 8.86 -8.08 4.18
N ASN A 33 9.40 -9.22 3.73
CA ASN A 33 10.35 -9.17 2.63
C ASN A 33 10.34 -10.40 1.73
N ASN A 34 10.11 -10.16 0.44
CA ASN A 34 10.92 -10.76 -0.63
C ASN A 34 11.19 -9.80 -1.81
N TYR A 35 10.43 -8.71 -1.97
CA TYR A 35 10.58 -7.78 -3.09
C TYR A 35 10.76 -6.35 -2.57
N PHE A 36 11.82 -5.65 -2.96
CA PHE A 36 12.13 -4.32 -2.42
C PHE A 36 12.20 -3.27 -3.54
N VAL A 37 11.08 -2.59 -3.75
CA VAL A 37 11.03 -1.34 -4.52
C VAL A 37 10.48 -0.28 -3.61
N GLU A 38 11.32 0.67 -3.20
CA GLU A 38 10.96 1.77 -2.30
C GLU A 38 11.08 3.10 -3.03
N PHE A 39 10.08 3.98 -2.87
CA PHE A 39 10.06 5.29 -3.53
C PHE A 39 9.10 6.27 -2.86
N THR A 40 9.38 7.58 -2.91
CA THR A 40 8.40 8.60 -2.49
C THR A 40 7.56 9.08 -3.68
N GLU A 41 8.20 9.38 -4.81
CA GLU A 41 7.52 9.72 -6.06
C GLU A 41 7.76 8.60 -7.09
N LEU A 42 6.71 8.23 -7.82
CA LEU A 42 6.78 7.13 -8.77
C LEU A 42 7.49 7.56 -10.06
N GLN A 43 8.77 7.21 -10.17
CA GLN A 43 9.60 7.44 -11.34
C GLN A 43 9.58 6.24 -12.31
N GLU A 44 10.05 6.45 -13.54
CA GLU A 44 10.09 5.42 -14.58
C GLU A 44 10.90 4.18 -14.15
N GLU A 45 12.02 4.39 -13.47
CA GLU A 45 12.86 3.30 -12.94
C GLU A 45 12.12 2.43 -11.90
N ASN A 46 11.19 3.01 -11.14
CA ASN A 46 10.40 2.29 -10.15
C ASN A 46 9.33 1.46 -10.86
N LEU A 47 8.70 2.02 -11.90
CA LEU A 47 7.74 1.30 -12.74
C LEU A 47 8.38 0.09 -13.41
N LEU A 48 9.59 0.22 -13.98
CA LEU A 48 10.32 -0.89 -14.59
C LEU A 48 10.64 -2.01 -13.58
N LYS A 49 11.04 -1.65 -12.35
CA LYS A 49 11.29 -2.64 -11.28
C LYS A 49 10.00 -3.34 -10.86
N ILE A 50 8.92 -2.59 -10.65
CA ILE A 50 7.61 -3.15 -10.31
C ILE A 50 7.14 -4.10 -11.41
N GLN A 51 7.25 -3.70 -12.67
CA GLN A 51 6.90 -4.52 -13.83
C GLN A 51 7.68 -5.84 -13.84
N SER A 52 9.01 -5.78 -13.73
CA SER A 52 9.87 -6.96 -13.70
C SER A 52 9.46 -7.92 -12.57
N ILE A 53 9.16 -7.39 -11.39
CA ILE A 53 8.74 -8.20 -10.25
C ILE A 53 7.39 -8.87 -10.51
N ILE A 54 6.41 -8.15 -11.09
CA ILE A 54 5.09 -8.72 -11.40
C ILE A 54 5.19 -9.83 -12.46
N GLU A 55 6.03 -9.65 -13.48
CA GLU A 55 6.25 -10.64 -14.54
C GLU A 55 6.83 -11.94 -13.96
N ASP A 56 7.83 -11.81 -13.08
CA ASP A 56 8.53 -12.92 -12.41
C ASP A 56 7.74 -13.52 -11.25
N PHE A 57 6.74 -12.81 -10.72
CA PHE A 57 5.96 -13.25 -9.56
C PHE A 57 5.18 -14.53 -9.86
N GLN A 58 5.08 -15.41 -8.86
CA GLN A 58 4.44 -16.71 -9.05
C GLN A 58 2.94 -16.58 -9.37
N GLU A 59 2.45 -17.51 -10.18
CA GLU A 59 1.02 -17.63 -10.45
C GLU A 59 0.35 -18.32 -9.27
N ALA A 60 -0.72 -17.72 -8.75
CA ALA A 60 -1.44 -18.23 -7.60
C ALA A 60 -2.25 -19.48 -7.95
N GLU A 61 -2.41 -20.39 -6.98
CA GLU A 61 -3.27 -21.57 -7.16
C GLU A 61 -4.77 -21.23 -7.10
N LYS A 62 -5.12 -20.18 -6.34
CA LYS A 62 -6.49 -19.73 -6.13
C LYS A 62 -6.58 -18.24 -6.31
N LEU A 63 -7.62 -17.77 -7.00
CA LEU A 63 -7.85 -16.35 -7.20
C LEU A 63 -8.36 -15.67 -5.92
N ASN A 64 -9.51 -16.11 -5.44
CA ASN A 64 -10.18 -15.47 -4.31
C ASN A 64 -9.47 -15.76 -3.00
N ASP A 65 -9.34 -14.73 -2.17
CA ASP A 65 -8.86 -14.84 -0.80
C ASP A 65 -9.89 -14.18 0.14
N GLU A 66 -10.67 -15.04 0.81
CA GLU A 66 -11.73 -14.64 1.72
C GLU A 66 -11.18 -13.94 2.98
N LYS A 67 -9.98 -14.32 3.46
CA LYS A 67 -9.36 -13.68 4.62
C LYS A 67 -8.97 -12.25 4.30
N ALA A 68 -8.47 -12.06 3.08
CA ALA A 68 -8.02 -10.80 2.54
C ALA A 68 -9.13 -9.94 1.92
N SER A 69 -10.37 -10.44 1.85
CA SER A 69 -11.49 -9.80 1.13
C SER A 69 -11.15 -9.42 -0.33
N LEU A 70 -10.32 -10.25 -0.99
CA LEU A 70 -9.93 -10.10 -2.40
C LEU A 70 -10.75 -11.07 -3.24
N CYS A 71 -11.84 -10.55 -3.81
CA CYS A 71 -12.73 -11.30 -4.70
C CYS A 71 -12.58 -10.82 -6.15
N GLU A 72 -12.67 -11.73 -7.11
CA GLU A 72 -12.63 -11.45 -8.55
C GLU A 72 -13.59 -10.32 -8.96
N SER A 73 -14.81 -10.32 -8.42
CA SER A 73 -15.84 -9.32 -8.72
C SER A 73 -15.46 -7.88 -8.33
N SER A 74 -14.47 -7.72 -7.46
CA SER A 74 -13.95 -6.42 -7.01
C SER A 74 -12.58 -6.07 -7.61
N SER A 75 -12.11 -6.87 -8.56
CA SER A 75 -10.83 -6.69 -9.24
C SER A 75 -11.00 -6.10 -10.64
N ASN A 76 -10.00 -5.32 -11.05
CA ASN A 76 -9.77 -5.01 -12.45
C ASN A 76 -8.86 -6.07 -13.07
N ILE A 77 -9.28 -6.61 -14.21
CA ILE A 77 -8.63 -7.77 -14.85
C ILE A 77 -7.88 -7.28 -16.07
N HIS A 78 -6.58 -7.59 -16.12
CA HIS A 78 -5.69 -7.23 -17.22
C HIS A 78 -5.10 -8.48 -17.85
N SER A 79 -5.07 -8.52 -19.18
CA SER A 79 -4.41 -9.61 -19.92
C SER A 79 -2.99 -9.27 -20.34
N LYS A 80 -2.59 -7.99 -20.24
CA LYS A 80 -1.27 -7.49 -20.61
C LYS A 80 -0.68 -6.67 -19.47
N ILE A 81 0.62 -6.82 -19.29
CA ILE A 81 1.37 -6.11 -18.25
C ILE A 81 1.33 -4.59 -18.46
N ASP A 82 1.44 -4.11 -19.71
CA ASP A 82 1.40 -2.67 -20.00
C ASP A 82 0.09 -2.00 -19.54
N GLU A 83 -1.04 -2.69 -19.72
CA GLU A 83 -2.36 -2.22 -19.28
C GLU A 83 -2.44 -2.16 -17.74
N LEU A 84 -1.90 -3.17 -17.07
CA LEU A 84 -1.79 -3.21 -15.61
C LEU A 84 -0.92 -2.05 -15.09
N MET A 85 0.24 -1.81 -15.71
CA MET A 85 1.18 -0.78 -15.28
C MET A 85 0.61 0.64 -15.40
N ILE A 86 -0.21 0.90 -16.41
CA ILE A 86 -0.94 2.18 -16.54
C ILE A 86 -1.86 2.39 -15.34
N GLU A 87 -2.56 1.34 -14.92
CA GLU A 87 -3.51 1.43 -13.82
C GLU A 87 -2.81 1.56 -12.45
N ILE A 88 -1.75 0.78 -12.22
CA ILE A 88 -0.89 0.92 -11.04
C ILE A 88 -0.38 2.35 -10.90
N LYS A 89 0.14 2.93 -12.00
CA LYS A 89 0.63 4.32 -12.03
C LYS A 89 -0.46 5.30 -11.63
N LYS A 90 -1.68 5.11 -12.14
CA LYS A 90 -2.83 5.98 -11.84
C LYS A 90 -3.17 5.94 -10.35
N ILE A 91 -3.30 4.74 -9.76
CA ILE A 91 -3.68 4.57 -8.35
C ILE A 91 -2.63 5.18 -7.42
N ILE A 92 -1.35 4.90 -7.65
CA ILE A 92 -0.26 5.46 -6.83
C ILE A 92 -0.24 6.98 -6.93
N HIS A 93 -0.46 7.54 -8.12
CA HIS A 93 -0.48 8.99 -8.31
C HIS A 93 -1.67 9.66 -7.61
N GLU A 94 -2.82 8.99 -7.57
CA GLU A 94 -4.00 9.45 -6.83
C GLU A 94 -3.71 9.56 -5.33
N ASP A 95 -3.16 8.49 -4.74
CA ASP A 95 -2.76 8.49 -3.33
C ASP A 95 -1.65 9.53 -3.05
N TYR A 96 -0.61 9.58 -3.88
CA TYR A 96 0.50 10.53 -3.73
C TYR A 96 0.05 11.97 -3.64
N ARG A 97 -0.92 12.38 -4.45
CA ARG A 97 -1.40 13.77 -4.42
C ARG A 97 -2.04 14.15 -3.08
N GLU A 98 -2.81 13.24 -2.48
CA GLU A 98 -3.44 13.46 -1.18
C GLU A 98 -2.39 13.41 -0.06
N THR A 99 -1.60 12.34 -0.04
CA THR A 99 -0.56 12.05 0.96
C THR A 99 0.52 13.14 0.97
N TYR A 100 0.95 13.63 -0.20
CA TYR A 100 1.93 14.72 -0.30
C TYR A 100 1.42 16.04 0.28
N PHE A 101 0.15 16.38 0.04
CA PHE A 101 -0.42 17.61 0.57
C PHE A 101 -0.52 17.57 2.10
N GLU A 102 -1.03 16.47 2.66
CA GLU A 102 -1.17 16.32 4.10
C GLU A 102 0.19 16.19 4.80
N SER A 103 1.14 15.43 4.25
CA SER A 103 2.50 15.33 4.79
C SER A 103 3.25 16.65 4.83
N SER A 104 3.12 17.46 3.78
CA SER A 104 3.70 18.80 3.72
C SER A 104 3.08 19.75 4.75
N LYS A 105 1.75 19.71 4.89
CA LYS A 105 0.99 20.53 5.84
C LYS A 105 1.32 20.20 7.30
N GLU A 106 1.46 18.92 7.60
CA GLU A 106 1.63 18.44 8.96
C GLU A 106 3.13 18.31 9.32
N ASN A 107 4.05 18.13 8.35
CA ASN A 107 5.50 17.91 8.51
C ASN A 107 5.89 16.46 8.95
N TRP A 108 5.32 15.44 8.29
CA TRP A 108 5.81 14.05 8.29
C TRP A 108 6.39 13.66 6.93
N ASN A 109 7.15 12.55 6.89
CA ASN A 109 7.66 11.95 5.67
C ASN A 109 6.96 10.63 5.37
N PHE A 110 6.96 10.23 4.11
CA PHE A 110 6.41 8.96 3.70
C PHE A 110 7.12 8.38 2.48
N ASN A 111 6.90 7.11 2.29
CA ASN A 111 7.39 6.34 1.16
C ASN A 111 6.38 5.24 0.81
N TYR A 112 6.46 4.80 -0.43
CA TYR A 112 5.80 3.62 -0.94
C TYR A 112 6.77 2.47 -0.99
N PHE A 113 6.24 1.27 -0.85
CA PHE A 113 7.02 0.06 -1.07
C PHE A 113 6.16 -1.06 -1.65
N LEU A 114 6.76 -1.87 -2.51
CA LEU A 114 6.20 -3.14 -2.96
C LEU A 114 6.59 -4.24 -1.95
N THR A 115 5.68 -5.17 -1.65
CA THR A 115 5.94 -6.33 -0.79
C THR A 115 5.07 -7.52 -1.18
N ASN A 116 5.41 -8.71 -0.71
CA ASN A 116 4.52 -9.87 -0.69
C ASN A 116 4.36 -10.33 0.77
N SER A 117 3.34 -9.83 1.46
CA SER A 117 3.14 -10.17 2.86
C SER A 117 2.45 -11.52 3.00
N SER A 118 3.24 -12.60 3.08
CA SER A 118 2.73 -13.96 3.36
C SER A 118 1.95 -14.09 4.67
N MET A 119 2.06 -13.10 5.58
CA MET A 119 1.31 -13.13 6.83
C MET A 119 -0.17 -12.73 6.67
N ILE A 120 -0.49 -11.92 5.66
CA ILE A 120 -1.85 -11.37 5.48
C ILE A 120 -2.44 -11.79 4.13
N TYR A 121 -1.60 -11.93 3.10
CA TYR A 121 -2.03 -12.24 1.73
C TYR A 121 -1.09 -13.27 1.09
N ASP A 122 -1.61 -14.47 0.84
CA ASP A 122 -0.87 -15.51 0.12
C ASP A 122 -0.88 -15.22 -1.39
N ASP A 123 0.29 -15.37 -2.04
CA ASP A 123 0.46 -15.20 -3.49
C ASP A 123 -0.05 -13.85 -4.03
N VAL A 124 0.12 -12.78 -3.24
CA VAL A 124 -0.31 -11.42 -3.58
C VAL A 124 0.86 -10.47 -3.40
N LEU A 125 1.06 -9.62 -4.41
CA LEU A 125 1.90 -8.44 -4.30
C LEU A 125 1.07 -7.27 -3.80
N LEU A 126 1.61 -6.51 -2.86
CA LEU A 126 1.02 -5.30 -2.33
C LEU A 126 1.93 -4.12 -2.61
N ILE A 127 1.35 -3.01 -3.04
CA ILE A 127 2.02 -1.72 -2.90
C ILE A 127 1.35 -1.00 -1.75
N SER A 128 2.17 -0.57 -0.79
CA SER A 128 1.72 0.05 0.45
C SER A 128 2.37 1.41 0.62
N ASN A 129 1.68 2.32 1.31
CA ASN A 129 2.24 3.57 1.80
C ASN A 129 2.70 3.38 3.24
N ARG A 130 3.75 4.11 3.62
CA ARG A 130 4.30 4.12 4.97
C ARG A 130 4.65 5.52 5.42
N ILE A 131 4.26 5.89 6.63
CA ILE A 131 4.82 7.08 7.31
C ILE A 131 6.19 6.70 7.86
N GLN A 132 7.26 7.31 7.37
CA GLN A 132 8.57 7.16 7.99
C GLN A 132 8.65 8.02 9.25
N ASP A 133 8.59 7.39 10.41
CA ASP A 133 8.86 8.09 11.68
C ASP A 133 10.38 8.21 11.91
N LYS A 134 10.77 9.23 12.66
CA LYS A 134 12.15 9.43 13.14
C LYS A 134 12.40 8.74 14.49
N ASP A 135 11.35 8.31 15.19
CA ASP A 135 11.45 7.66 16.50
C ASP A 135 11.28 6.14 16.36
N GLU A 136 12.39 5.41 16.40
CA GLU A 136 12.45 3.94 16.28
C GLU A 136 11.59 3.20 17.32
N GLN A 137 11.17 3.88 18.40
CA GLN A 137 10.32 3.28 19.44
C GLN A 137 8.83 3.19 19.08
N LEU A 138 8.36 3.93 18.07
CA LEU A 138 6.94 3.99 17.70
C LEU A 138 6.57 3.04 16.56
N GLY A 139 7.54 2.66 15.71
CA GLY A 139 7.33 1.84 14.51
C GLY A 139 6.64 2.61 13.37
N ASP A 140 6.80 2.15 12.13
CA ASP A 140 6.14 2.84 11.00
C ASP A 140 4.66 2.42 10.86
N MET A 141 3.81 3.36 10.45
CA MET A 141 2.42 3.07 10.09
C MET A 141 2.33 2.72 8.61
N ILE A 142 1.63 1.63 8.27
CA ILE A 142 1.50 1.12 6.91
C ILE A 142 0.02 0.95 6.56
N TYR A 143 -0.39 1.34 5.34
CA TYR A 143 -1.62 0.84 4.73
C TYR A 143 -1.40 0.36 3.29
N PRO A 144 -2.10 -0.69 2.86
CA PRO A 144 -2.04 -1.18 1.49
C PRO A 144 -2.86 -0.27 0.56
N ILE A 145 -2.32 0.04 -0.61
CA ILE A 145 -2.94 0.90 -1.63
C ILE A 145 -3.57 0.05 -2.72
N LEU A 146 -2.88 -1.00 -3.12
CA LEU A 146 -3.33 -1.94 -4.12
C LEU A 146 -2.78 -3.32 -3.86
N ALA A 147 -3.52 -4.32 -4.34
CA ALA A 147 -3.12 -5.71 -4.36
C ALA A 147 -3.08 -6.21 -5.82
N ILE A 148 -2.10 -7.04 -6.14
CA ILE A 148 -1.88 -7.61 -7.47
C ILE A 148 -1.71 -9.11 -7.32
N LYS A 149 -2.42 -9.87 -8.15
CA LYS A 149 -2.35 -11.33 -8.19
C LYS A 149 -2.28 -11.82 -9.62
N LYS A 150 -1.43 -12.81 -9.89
CA LYS A 150 -1.36 -13.50 -11.18
C LYS A 150 -2.16 -14.80 -11.10
N TYR A 151 -3.13 -14.99 -11.98
CA TYR A 151 -3.96 -16.19 -12.02
C TYR A 151 -4.45 -16.47 -13.44
N MET A 152 -4.36 -17.73 -13.88
CA MET A 152 -4.67 -18.18 -15.24
C MET A 152 -4.12 -17.26 -16.35
N LYS A 153 -2.84 -16.89 -16.24
CA LYS A 153 -2.12 -15.97 -17.15
C LYS A 153 -2.73 -14.57 -17.28
N LYS A 154 -3.53 -14.14 -16.30
CA LYS A 154 -4.06 -12.77 -16.20
C LYS A 154 -3.57 -12.13 -14.92
N PHE A 155 -3.62 -10.80 -14.89
CA PHE A 155 -3.34 -9.99 -13.72
C PHE A 155 -4.65 -9.47 -13.16
N TYR A 156 -4.80 -9.61 -11.85
CA TYR A 156 -5.94 -9.14 -11.08
C TYR A 156 -5.44 -8.04 -10.15
N LEU A 157 -5.99 -6.84 -10.31
CA LEU A 157 -5.64 -5.64 -9.57
C LEU A 157 -6.82 -5.23 -8.70
N TRP A 158 -6.59 -5.06 -7.40
CA TRP A 158 -7.54 -4.46 -6.49
C TRP A 158 -7.04 -3.08 -6.08
N ASN A 159 -7.83 -2.04 -6.35
CA ASN A 159 -7.64 -0.74 -5.73
C ASN A 159 -8.20 -0.79 -4.30
N LEU A 160 -7.36 -0.52 -3.32
CA LEU A 160 -7.69 -0.60 -1.88
C LEU A 160 -7.91 0.78 -1.25
N LEU A 161 -7.80 1.87 -2.02
CA LEU A 161 -8.01 3.23 -1.51
C LEU A 161 -9.44 3.49 -1.01
N ASP A 162 -10.46 2.84 -1.59
CA ASP A 162 -11.88 3.19 -1.43
C ASP A 162 -12.76 2.13 -0.73
N LYS A 163 -12.19 1.04 -0.20
CA LYS A 163 -13.01 -0.04 0.37
C LYS A 163 -13.64 0.27 1.74
N THR A 164 -13.38 1.42 2.36
CA THR A 164 -13.88 1.77 3.71
C THR A 164 -15.20 2.56 3.75
N SER A 165 -15.87 2.83 2.63
CA SER A 165 -17.18 3.53 2.64
C SER A 165 -18.42 2.64 2.52
N LYS A 166 -18.28 1.30 2.46
CA LYS A 166 -19.40 0.38 2.21
C LYS A 166 -19.59 -0.79 3.17
N SER A 167 -18.98 -0.77 4.36
CA SER A 167 -19.24 -1.76 5.42
C SER A 167 -20.12 -1.26 6.59
N GLU A 168 -20.68 -0.04 6.51
CA GLU A 168 -21.59 0.48 7.56
C GLU A 168 -23.10 0.28 7.27
N ASN A 169 -23.51 -0.60 6.35
CA ASN A 169 -24.93 -0.91 6.15
C ASN A 169 -25.20 -2.39 5.83
N LEU A 170 -24.80 -3.30 6.73
CA LEU A 170 -25.41 -4.63 6.84
C LEU A 170 -25.71 -4.95 8.32
#